data_AF-A0A7W7CSV9-F1
#
_entry.id   AF-A0A7W7CSV9-F1
#
_cell.length_a   1.000
_cell.length_b   1.000
_cell.length_c   1.000
_cell.angle_alpha   90.00
_cell.angle_beta   90.00
_cell.angle_gamma   90.00
#
_symmetry.space_group_name_H-M   'P 1'
#
loop_
_entity.id
_entity.type
_entity.pdbx_description
1 polymer ?
#
loop_
_entity_poly.entity_id
_entity_poly.type
_entity_poly.pdbx_seq_one_letter_code
_entity_poly.pdbx_strand_id
1 'polypeptide(L)'
;MSPSTVFAAAYRETAVRMLAAGCPYADWAAQGRHFLQFDPAGDGRAVEVLGDLATAERVAILVPGVDTTLADFDRGLGGVPRRAPGVQARNLYAALSKRDPRTAVVAWLGYDPPEGVGVAAATEGRARDGAAALTAFVRDVVRQRPGAAVTLIGHSYGSIVAGLAAQRLPEVGDVVTLGAPGIGVDHADALGGARVWSALAPTDWIRRIPQVRVLGLGLGRRPSSAGFGGRNLPTDGVAGHDFYLVPGSSTLRAVGDIVLSGGPRHEGPGHVS
;
A
#
# COMPACT_ATOMS: atom_id res chain seq x y z
N MET A 1 -6.18 12.17 -24.80
CA MET A 1 -6.69 10.81 -24.57
C MET A 1 -7.52 10.83 -23.29
N SER A 2 -8.68 10.17 -23.26
CA SER A 2 -9.47 10.06 -22.03
C SER A 2 -8.73 9.16 -21.02
N PRO A 3 -8.98 9.27 -19.71
CA PRO A 3 -8.34 8.42 -18.70
C PRO A 3 -8.50 6.92 -18.98
N SER A 4 -9.65 6.52 -19.54
CA SER A 4 -9.93 5.15 -20.01
C SER A 4 -8.94 4.67 -21.07
N THR A 5 -8.52 5.53 -22.00
CA THR A 5 -7.59 5.11 -23.05
C THR A 5 -6.13 5.08 -22.60
N VAL A 6 -5.75 5.85 -21.57
CA VAL A 6 -4.38 5.87 -21.04
C VAL A 6 -4.07 4.60 -20.24
N PHE A 7 -4.90 4.25 -19.24
CA PHE A 7 -4.66 3.03 -18.46
C PHE A 7 -4.74 1.76 -19.31
N ALA A 8 -5.72 1.69 -20.22
CA ALA A 8 -5.85 0.54 -21.12
C ALA A 8 -4.63 0.36 -22.04
N ALA A 9 -4.01 1.46 -22.51
CA ALA A 9 -2.77 1.39 -23.27
C ALA A 9 -1.60 0.89 -22.40
N ALA A 10 -1.43 1.44 -21.19
CA ALA A 10 -0.39 1.02 -20.25
C ALA A 10 -0.50 -0.46 -19.87
N TYR A 11 -1.72 -0.99 -19.69
CA TYR A 11 -1.95 -2.41 -19.44
C TYR A 11 -1.48 -3.28 -20.60
N ARG A 12 -1.83 -2.92 -21.84
CA ARG A 12 -1.42 -3.68 -23.03
C ARG A 12 0.09 -3.67 -23.23
N GLU A 13 0.73 -2.50 -23.08
CA GLU A 13 2.19 -2.38 -23.20
C GLU A 13 2.91 -3.23 -22.15
N THR A 14 2.42 -3.21 -20.90
CA THR A 14 2.98 -4.03 -19.83
C THR A 14 2.76 -5.52 -20.07
N ALA A 15 1.57 -5.92 -20.55
CA ALA A 15 1.28 -7.30 -20.89
C ALA A 15 2.22 -7.82 -21.99
N VAL A 16 2.56 -7.02 -23.01
CA VAL A 16 3.54 -7.39 -24.05
C VAL A 16 4.91 -7.67 -23.43
N ARG A 17 5.38 -6.81 -22.51
CA ARG A 17 6.65 -7.05 -21.79
C ARG A 17 6.62 -8.32 -20.95
N MET A 18 5.51 -8.59 -20.28
CA MET A 18 5.33 -9.79 -19.45
C MET A 18 5.29 -11.07 -20.29
N LEU A 19 4.61 -11.04 -21.44
CA LEU A 19 4.61 -12.15 -22.40
C LEU A 19 6.03 -12.45 -22.92
N ALA A 20 6.80 -11.41 -23.22
CA ALA A 20 8.20 -11.55 -23.66
C ALA A 20 9.12 -12.09 -22.56
N ALA A 21 8.83 -11.82 -21.28
CA ALA A 21 9.61 -12.31 -20.15
C ALA A 21 9.40 -13.80 -19.83
N GLY A 22 8.37 -14.44 -20.39
CA GLY A 22 8.09 -15.86 -20.19
C GLY A 22 7.44 -16.19 -18.84
N CYS A 23 7.28 -17.48 -18.55
CA CYS A 23 6.65 -17.95 -17.32
C CYS A 23 7.47 -17.57 -16.06
N PRO A 24 6.82 -17.21 -14.94
CA PRO A 24 5.36 -17.23 -14.73
C PRO A 24 4.62 -15.97 -15.22
N TYR A 25 5.33 -14.93 -15.66
CA TYR A 25 4.74 -13.62 -15.96
C TYR A 25 3.89 -13.62 -17.23
N ALA A 26 4.29 -14.41 -18.23
CA ALA A 26 3.47 -14.62 -19.43
C ALA A 26 2.10 -15.21 -19.10
N ASP A 27 2.02 -16.13 -18.12
CA ASP A 27 0.75 -16.71 -17.67
C ASP A 27 -0.14 -15.66 -17.00
N TRP A 28 0.45 -14.75 -16.22
CA TRP A 28 -0.29 -13.65 -15.59
C TRP A 28 -0.92 -12.73 -16.64
N ALA A 29 -0.16 -12.37 -17.67
CA ALA A 29 -0.67 -11.58 -18.80
C ALA A 29 -1.75 -12.34 -19.59
N ALA A 30 -1.55 -13.63 -19.86
CA ALA A 30 -2.50 -14.48 -20.57
C ALA A 30 -3.83 -14.67 -19.80
N GLN A 31 -3.79 -14.61 -18.46
CA GLN A 31 -4.97 -14.62 -17.60
C GLN A 31 -5.74 -13.29 -17.59
N GLY A 32 -5.30 -12.28 -18.34
CA GLY A 32 -5.95 -10.98 -18.42
C GLY A 32 -5.74 -10.10 -17.19
N ARG A 33 -4.69 -10.35 -16.40
CA ARG A 33 -4.34 -9.49 -15.27
C ARG A 33 -3.80 -8.15 -15.77
N HIS A 34 -4.15 -7.08 -15.06
CA HIS A 34 -3.76 -5.72 -15.44
C HIS A 34 -2.58 -5.23 -14.60
N PHE A 35 -1.49 -4.88 -15.26
CA PHE A 35 -0.29 -4.33 -14.62
C PHE A 35 0.07 -2.97 -15.23
N LEU A 36 0.33 -1.98 -14.38
CA LEU A 36 0.83 -0.65 -14.82
C LEU A 36 2.35 -0.62 -14.94
N GLN A 37 3.03 -1.47 -14.19
CA GLN A 37 4.48 -1.58 -14.16
C GLN A 37 4.87 -3.05 -14.04
N PHE A 38 5.92 -3.41 -14.77
CA PHE A 38 6.59 -4.70 -14.70
C PHE A 38 8.05 -4.49 -15.08
N ASP A 39 8.95 -4.88 -14.19
CA ASP A 39 10.39 -4.92 -14.42
C ASP A 39 10.95 -6.16 -13.72
N PRO A 40 11.43 -7.18 -14.45
CA PRO A 40 11.96 -8.40 -13.85
C PRO A 40 13.43 -8.28 -13.42
N ALA A 41 14.08 -7.13 -13.60
CA ALA A 41 15.49 -6.96 -13.23
C ALA A 41 15.69 -6.91 -11.71
N GLY A 42 16.75 -7.56 -11.22
CA GLY A 42 17.07 -7.64 -9.79
C GLY A 42 15.96 -8.33 -9.00
N ASP A 43 15.58 -7.75 -7.86
CA ASP A 43 14.44 -8.20 -7.04
C ASP A 43 13.09 -7.99 -7.73
N GLY A 44 13.07 -7.20 -8.81
CA GLY A 44 11.94 -6.96 -9.67
C GLY A 44 10.88 -6.03 -9.07
N ARG A 45 10.01 -5.53 -9.94
CA ARG A 45 8.91 -4.62 -9.61
C ARG A 45 7.66 -5.01 -10.37
N ALA A 46 6.53 -4.91 -9.70
CA ALA A 46 5.22 -5.09 -10.31
C ALA A 46 4.17 -4.21 -9.64
N VAL A 47 3.32 -3.61 -10.46
CA VAL A 47 2.16 -2.84 -9.98
C VAL A 47 0.91 -3.42 -10.63
N GLU A 48 0.24 -4.31 -9.91
CA GLU A 48 -1.01 -4.94 -10.36
C GLU A 48 -2.21 -4.08 -9.96
N VAL A 49 -3.18 -3.97 -10.87
CA VAL A 49 -4.46 -3.33 -10.63
C VAL A 49 -5.58 -4.37 -10.65
N LEU A 50 -6.36 -4.40 -9.57
CA LEU A 50 -7.61 -5.15 -9.46
C LEU A 50 -8.79 -4.19 -9.56
N GLY A 51 -9.73 -4.50 -10.44
CA GLY A 51 -10.81 -3.59 -10.83
C GLY A 51 -10.43 -2.71 -12.02
N ASP A 52 -11.20 -1.64 -12.24
CA ASP A 52 -10.96 -0.69 -13.32
C ASP A 52 -10.58 0.68 -12.76
N LEU A 53 -9.28 0.97 -12.80
CA LEU A 53 -8.74 2.26 -12.33
C LEU A 53 -9.28 3.44 -13.16
N ALA A 54 -9.69 3.21 -14.41
CA ALA A 54 -10.21 4.25 -15.28
C ALA A 54 -11.64 4.69 -14.96
N THR A 55 -12.39 3.88 -14.20
CA THR A 55 -13.74 4.22 -13.71
C THR A 55 -13.83 4.29 -12.18
N ALA A 56 -12.83 3.80 -11.45
CA ALA A 56 -12.80 3.83 -10.00
C ALA A 56 -12.96 5.23 -9.39
N GLU A 57 -13.77 5.33 -8.34
CA GLU A 57 -13.87 6.50 -7.46
C GLU A 57 -13.12 6.31 -6.15
N ARG A 58 -12.76 5.06 -5.82
CA ARG A 58 -12.01 4.68 -4.64
C ARG A 58 -10.82 3.85 -5.05
N VAL A 59 -9.63 4.28 -4.66
CA VAL A 59 -8.37 3.62 -5.00
C VAL A 59 -7.61 3.30 -3.71
N ALA A 60 -7.47 2.00 -3.44
CA ALA A 60 -6.64 1.51 -2.34
C ALA A 60 -5.28 1.06 -2.89
N ILE A 61 -4.18 1.55 -2.35
CA ILE A 61 -2.83 1.21 -2.79
C ILE A 61 -2.10 0.49 -1.67
N LEU A 62 -1.80 -0.79 -1.87
CA LEU A 62 -1.14 -1.66 -0.90
C LEU A 62 0.37 -1.69 -1.16
N VAL A 63 1.15 -1.30 -0.15
CA VAL A 63 2.62 -1.20 -0.18
C VAL A 63 3.20 -2.30 0.71
N PRO A 64 3.94 -3.27 0.15
CA PRO A 64 4.50 -4.40 0.91
C PRO A 64 5.71 -4.00 1.75
N GLY A 65 6.10 -4.90 2.65
CA GLY A 65 7.23 -4.75 3.56
C GLY A 65 8.55 -5.34 3.05
N VAL A 66 9.46 -5.56 4.00
CA VAL A 66 10.79 -6.16 3.79
C VAL A 66 10.72 -7.50 3.06
N ASP A 67 11.83 -7.90 2.43
CA ASP A 67 12.01 -9.20 1.76
C ASP A 67 10.98 -9.50 0.67
N THR A 68 10.22 -8.50 0.20
CA THR A 68 9.21 -8.72 -0.85
C THR A 68 9.85 -8.51 -2.21
N THR A 69 10.01 -9.60 -2.97
CA THR A 69 10.48 -9.55 -4.36
C THR A 69 9.35 -9.85 -5.34
N LEU A 70 9.59 -9.66 -6.64
CA LEU A 70 8.68 -10.05 -7.71
C LEU A 70 8.38 -11.56 -7.69
N ALA A 71 9.33 -12.39 -7.27
CA ALA A 71 9.13 -13.83 -7.13
C ALA A 71 8.11 -14.16 -6.01
N ASP A 72 8.03 -13.32 -4.98
CA ASP A 72 7.10 -13.46 -3.86
C ASP A 72 5.72 -12.86 -4.15
N PHE A 73 5.55 -12.14 -5.27
CA PHE A 73 4.36 -11.31 -5.53
C PHE A 73 3.04 -12.07 -5.42
N ASP A 74 3.00 -13.33 -5.89
CA ASP A 74 1.83 -14.22 -5.79
C ASP A 74 2.00 -15.38 -4.81
N ARG A 75 3.24 -15.80 -4.53
CA ARG A 75 3.53 -16.98 -3.69
C ARG A 75 3.77 -16.62 -2.23
N GLY A 76 4.22 -15.39 -2.00
CA GLY A 76 4.63 -14.85 -0.71
C GLY A 76 5.96 -15.43 -0.25
N LEU A 77 6.63 -14.68 0.63
CA LEU A 77 7.92 -15.05 1.18
C LEU A 77 7.89 -16.45 1.81
N GLY A 78 8.76 -17.35 1.33
CA GLY A 78 8.81 -18.74 1.75
C GLY A 78 7.63 -19.60 1.27
N GLY A 79 6.94 -19.18 0.22
CA GLY A 79 5.77 -19.88 -0.34
C GLY A 79 4.52 -19.74 0.52
N VAL A 80 4.44 -18.71 1.37
CA VAL A 80 3.32 -18.47 2.28
C VAL A 80 2.36 -17.44 1.66
N PRO A 81 1.19 -17.85 1.11
CA PRO A 81 0.39 -16.97 0.25
C PRO A 81 -0.10 -15.68 0.92
N ARG A 82 -0.41 -15.71 2.22
CA ARG A 82 -0.84 -14.52 2.97
C ARG A 82 0.23 -13.41 3.06
N ARG A 83 1.50 -13.73 2.80
CA ARG A 83 2.60 -12.76 2.71
C ARG A 83 2.68 -12.09 1.34
N ALA A 84 2.01 -12.64 0.33
CA ALA A 84 2.10 -12.17 -1.03
C ALA A 84 1.28 -10.88 -1.21
N PRO A 85 1.86 -9.78 -1.74
CA PRO A 85 1.11 -8.55 -1.99
C PRO A 85 -0.07 -8.77 -2.95
N GLY A 86 0.08 -9.61 -3.97
CA GLY A 86 -1.00 -9.95 -4.90
C GLY A 86 -2.17 -10.67 -4.21
N VAL A 87 -1.89 -11.55 -3.25
CA VAL A 87 -2.94 -12.24 -2.46
C VAL A 87 -3.65 -11.28 -1.51
N GLN A 88 -2.89 -10.42 -0.81
CA GLN A 88 -3.47 -9.43 0.10
C GLN A 88 -4.38 -8.45 -0.66
N ALA A 89 -3.93 -7.96 -1.82
CA ALA A 89 -4.71 -7.08 -2.68
C ALA A 89 -5.96 -7.77 -3.24
N ARG A 90 -5.87 -9.05 -3.66
CA ARG A 90 -7.04 -9.85 -4.09
C ARG A 90 -8.07 -10.01 -2.97
N ASN A 91 -7.63 -10.28 -1.74
CA ASN A 91 -8.54 -10.40 -0.59
C ASN A 91 -9.26 -9.08 -0.31
N LEU A 92 -8.53 -7.97 -0.34
CA LEU A 92 -9.10 -6.63 -0.16
C LEU A 92 -10.08 -6.29 -1.29
N TYR A 93 -9.69 -6.53 -2.55
CA TYR A 93 -10.56 -6.29 -3.70
C TYR A 93 -11.84 -7.14 -3.64
N ALA A 94 -11.75 -8.40 -3.25
CA ALA A 94 -12.93 -9.27 -3.08
C ALA A 94 -13.88 -8.77 -1.98
N ALA A 95 -13.35 -8.16 -0.91
CA ALA A 95 -14.14 -7.56 0.16
C ALA A 95 -14.82 -6.24 -0.26
N LEU A 96 -14.25 -5.52 -1.24
CA LEU A 96 -14.71 -4.21 -1.70
C LEU A 96 -15.65 -4.29 -2.90
N SER A 97 -15.26 -5.02 -3.94
CA SER A 97 -15.92 -5.02 -5.26
C SER A 97 -17.38 -5.44 -5.25
N LYS A 98 -17.80 -6.27 -4.28
CA LYS A 98 -19.21 -6.65 -4.09
C LYS A 98 -20.07 -5.55 -3.48
N ARG A 99 -19.44 -4.59 -2.79
CA ARG A 99 -20.09 -3.49 -2.07
C ARG A 99 -20.06 -2.20 -2.89
N ASP A 100 -18.99 -1.97 -3.63
CA ASP A 100 -18.87 -0.87 -4.60
C ASP A 100 -18.02 -1.30 -5.81
N PRO A 101 -18.63 -1.49 -6.98
CA PRO A 101 -17.90 -1.89 -8.20
C PRO A 101 -16.97 -0.79 -8.74
N ARG A 102 -17.07 0.46 -8.24
CA ARG A 102 -16.18 1.58 -8.63
C ARG A 102 -14.97 1.68 -7.70
N THR A 103 -14.50 0.55 -7.19
CA THR A 103 -13.28 0.46 -6.39
C THR A 103 -12.17 -0.21 -7.19
N ALA A 104 -10.96 0.33 -7.11
CA ALA A 104 -9.74 -0.32 -7.58
C ALA A 104 -8.78 -0.57 -6.40
N VAL A 105 -8.12 -1.72 -6.41
CA VAL A 105 -7.05 -2.06 -5.46
C VAL A 105 -5.76 -2.25 -6.24
N VAL A 106 -4.70 -1.60 -5.82
CA VAL A 106 -3.38 -1.67 -6.44
C VAL A 106 -2.43 -2.43 -5.51
N ALA A 107 -1.91 -3.58 -5.96
CA ALA A 107 -0.77 -4.22 -5.31
C ALA A 107 0.52 -3.57 -5.83
N TRP A 108 1.15 -2.72 -5.01
CA TRP A 108 2.20 -1.82 -5.44
C TRP A 108 3.59 -2.27 -4.93
N LEU A 109 4.26 -3.13 -5.69
CA LEU A 109 5.70 -3.42 -5.53
C LEU A 109 6.49 -2.53 -6.51
N GLY A 110 6.47 -1.21 -6.27
CA GLY A 110 7.09 -0.22 -7.15
C GLY A 110 8.49 0.24 -6.71
N TYR A 111 9.00 -0.30 -5.61
CA TYR A 111 10.29 0.03 -5.00
C TYR A 111 11.10 -1.24 -4.75
N ASP A 112 12.33 -1.07 -4.26
CA ASP A 112 13.25 -2.14 -3.87
C ASP A 112 13.22 -2.26 -2.33
N PRO A 113 12.43 -3.20 -1.76
CA PRO A 113 12.32 -3.36 -0.32
C PRO A 113 13.64 -3.84 0.31
N PRO A 114 13.96 -3.45 1.54
CA PRO A 114 15.19 -3.89 2.17
C PRO A 114 15.16 -5.40 2.48
N GLU A 115 16.35 -6.01 2.45
CA GLU A 115 16.60 -7.39 2.86
C GLU A 115 16.74 -7.50 4.39
N GLY A 116 16.01 -8.42 4.99
CA GLY A 116 16.07 -8.79 6.39
C GLY A 116 15.49 -7.77 7.38
N VAL A 117 15.50 -8.15 8.66
CA VAL A 117 14.87 -7.42 9.78
C VAL A 117 15.92 -6.76 10.71
N GLY A 118 17.21 -6.82 10.36
CA GLY A 118 18.30 -6.35 11.19
C GLY A 118 18.29 -4.83 11.47
N VAL A 119 18.76 -4.42 12.64
CA VAL A 119 18.85 -3.02 13.12
C VAL A 119 19.69 -2.11 12.18
N ALA A 120 20.42 -2.70 11.23
CA ALA A 120 21.22 -2.02 10.21
C ALA A 120 20.69 -2.17 8.76
N ALA A 121 19.46 -2.68 8.55
CA ALA A 121 18.86 -2.80 7.22
C ALA A 121 18.33 -1.43 6.72
N ALA A 122 19.24 -0.57 6.26
CA ALA A 122 19.02 0.49 5.26
C ALA A 122 17.77 1.39 5.43
N THR A 123 17.37 1.66 6.67
CA THR A 123 15.97 1.92 7.06
C THR A 123 15.35 3.20 6.51
N GLU A 124 16.14 4.18 6.07
CA GLU A 124 15.61 5.42 5.48
C GLU A 124 15.83 5.57 3.98
N GLY A 125 16.94 5.07 3.42
CA GLY A 125 17.26 5.26 1.99
C GLY A 125 16.21 4.59 1.11
N ARG A 126 16.02 3.29 1.31
CA ARG A 126 15.00 2.50 0.57
C ARG A 126 13.59 3.04 0.80
N ALA A 127 13.26 3.43 2.03
CA ALA A 127 11.97 4.02 2.34
C ALA A 127 11.75 5.38 1.64
N ARG A 128 12.77 6.25 1.58
CA ARG A 128 12.71 7.55 0.89
C ARG A 128 12.59 7.37 -0.61
N ASP A 129 13.36 6.45 -1.20
CA ASP A 129 13.28 6.13 -2.63
C ASP A 129 11.92 5.55 -2.98
N GLY A 130 11.45 4.58 -2.19
CA GLY A 130 10.12 4.02 -2.32
C GLY A 130 9.03 5.08 -2.16
N ALA A 131 9.18 6.01 -1.23
CA ALA A 131 8.22 7.09 -1.02
C ALA A 131 8.19 8.08 -2.19
N ALA A 132 9.34 8.38 -2.79
CA ALA A 132 9.43 9.21 -3.99
C ALA A 132 8.72 8.52 -5.18
N ALA A 133 8.99 7.23 -5.39
CA ALA A 133 8.32 6.44 -6.42
C ALA A 133 6.80 6.33 -6.19
N LEU A 134 6.37 6.09 -4.94
CA LEU A 134 4.96 6.05 -4.58
C LEU A 134 4.27 7.40 -4.76
N THR A 135 4.96 8.50 -4.42
CA THR A 135 4.47 9.87 -4.64
C THR A 135 4.22 10.14 -6.12
N ALA A 136 5.17 9.78 -6.99
CA ALA A 136 5.01 9.91 -8.43
C ALA A 136 3.82 9.07 -8.95
N PHE A 137 3.73 7.82 -8.51
CA PHE A 137 2.62 6.93 -8.87
C PHE A 137 1.25 7.49 -8.46
N VAL A 138 1.10 7.95 -7.21
CA VAL A 138 -0.18 8.51 -6.73
C VAL A 138 -0.56 9.76 -7.50
N ARG A 139 0.40 10.67 -7.77
CA ARG A 139 0.14 11.87 -8.59
C ARG A 139 -0.32 11.51 -10.00
N ASP A 140 0.23 10.46 -10.60
CA ASP A 140 -0.19 9.96 -11.90
C ASP A 140 -1.61 9.39 -11.88
N VAL A 141 -1.96 8.66 -10.81
CA VAL A 141 -3.33 8.17 -10.59
C VAL A 141 -4.30 9.34 -10.42
N VAL A 142 -4.01 10.29 -9.54
CA VAL A 142 -4.88 11.45 -9.26
C VAL A 142 -5.03 12.35 -10.49
N ARG A 143 -3.95 12.57 -11.26
CA ARG A 143 -4.02 13.35 -12.51
C ARG A 143 -4.98 12.71 -13.52
N GLN A 144 -4.97 11.38 -13.61
CA GLN A 144 -5.85 10.66 -14.52
C GLN A 144 -7.28 10.53 -13.97
N ARG A 145 -7.42 10.41 -12.64
CA ARG A 145 -8.70 10.31 -11.94
C ARG A 145 -8.87 11.45 -10.92
N PRO A 146 -9.09 12.70 -11.38
CA PRO A 146 -9.40 13.80 -10.48
C PRO A 146 -10.66 13.47 -9.67
N GLY A 147 -10.60 13.61 -8.35
CA GLY A 147 -11.72 13.33 -7.45
C GLY A 147 -11.85 11.87 -6.97
N ALA A 148 -10.96 10.97 -7.38
CA ALA A 148 -10.90 9.65 -6.75
C ALA A 148 -10.36 9.77 -5.31
N ALA A 149 -11.03 9.11 -4.36
CA ALA A 149 -10.54 8.98 -2.99
C ALA A 149 -9.37 7.97 -2.96
N VAL A 150 -8.20 8.41 -2.49
CA VAL A 150 -7.01 7.57 -2.39
C VAL A 150 -6.74 7.17 -0.94
N THR A 151 -6.59 5.87 -0.71
CA THR A 151 -6.15 5.29 0.57
C THR A 151 -4.82 4.58 0.38
N LEU A 152 -3.79 4.98 1.13
CA LEU A 152 -2.53 4.25 1.19
C LEU A 152 -2.58 3.21 2.29
N ILE A 153 -2.16 1.98 2.00
CA ILE A 153 -2.15 0.86 2.94
C ILE A 153 -0.73 0.31 2.99
N GLY A 154 0.01 0.62 4.05
CA GLY A 154 1.33 0.06 4.28
C GLY A 154 1.28 -1.19 5.14
N HIS A 155 1.92 -2.27 4.70
CA HIS A 155 2.18 -3.45 5.53
C HIS A 155 3.63 -3.45 5.99
N SER A 156 3.86 -3.65 7.29
CA SER A 156 5.20 -3.73 7.86
C SER A 156 6.04 -2.49 7.47
N TYR A 157 7.24 -2.68 6.91
CA TYR A 157 8.11 -1.61 6.38
C TYR A 157 7.44 -0.70 5.35
N GLY A 158 6.49 -1.22 4.56
CA GLY A 158 5.70 -0.44 3.60
C GLY A 158 4.89 0.67 4.26
N SER A 159 4.64 0.61 5.57
CA SER A 159 4.05 1.70 6.35
C SER A 159 4.94 2.94 6.40
N ILE A 160 6.27 2.78 6.44
CA ILE A 160 7.21 3.90 6.42
C ILE A 160 7.21 4.54 5.04
N VAL A 161 7.23 3.74 3.97
CA VAL A 161 7.12 4.21 2.58
C VAL A 161 5.82 5.00 2.38
N ALA A 162 4.69 4.44 2.79
CA ALA A 162 3.38 5.08 2.68
C ALA A 162 3.31 6.39 3.47
N GLY A 163 3.82 6.43 4.70
CA GLY A 163 3.83 7.66 5.51
C GLY A 163 4.74 8.75 4.95
N LEU A 164 5.94 8.40 4.50
CA LEU A 164 6.86 9.35 3.86
C LEU A 164 6.28 9.90 2.54
N ALA A 165 5.51 9.10 1.79
CA ALA A 165 4.81 9.57 0.59
C ALA A 165 3.64 10.49 0.95
N ALA A 166 2.83 10.13 1.96
CA ALA A 166 1.66 10.90 2.38
C ALA A 166 1.98 12.34 2.79
N GLN A 167 3.17 12.59 3.37
CA GLN A 167 3.66 13.95 3.67
C GLN A 167 3.70 14.89 2.45
N ARG A 168 3.74 14.32 1.23
CA ARG A 168 3.86 15.05 -0.05
C ARG A 168 2.62 14.93 -0.93
N LEU A 169 1.55 14.35 -0.39
CA LEU A 169 0.31 14.00 -1.09
C LEU A 169 -0.92 14.47 -0.31
N PRO A 170 -1.25 15.78 -0.34
CA PRO A 170 -2.47 16.29 0.30
C PRO A 170 -3.77 15.65 -0.20
N GLU A 171 -3.73 15.01 -1.38
CA GLU A 171 -4.85 14.31 -2.02
C GLU A 171 -5.15 12.95 -1.37
N VAL A 172 -4.23 12.40 -0.58
CA VAL A 172 -4.44 11.14 0.15
C VAL A 172 -5.37 11.38 1.34
N GLY A 173 -6.53 10.72 1.31
CA GLY A 173 -7.57 10.87 2.32
C GLY A 173 -7.23 10.18 3.65
N ASP A 174 -6.69 8.97 3.51
CA ASP A 174 -6.49 8.00 4.57
C ASP A 174 -5.17 7.24 4.39
N VAL A 175 -4.47 7.02 5.50
CA VAL A 175 -3.30 6.14 5.58
C VAL A 175 -3.59 5.04 6.58
N VAL A 176 -3.54 3.80 6.12
CA VAL A 176 -3.71 2.59 6.92
C VAL A 176 -2.35 1.93 7.11
N THR A 177 -2.01 1.58 8.34
CA THR A 177 -0.78 0.85 8.67
C THR A 177 -1.12 -0.51 9.28
N LEU A 178 -0.52 -1.58 8.77
CA LEU A 178 -0.75 -2.95 9.20
C LEU A 178 0.55 -3.56 9.72
N GLY A 179 0.62 -3.90 11.00
CA GLY A 179 1.83 -4.46 11.61
C GLY A 179 3.02 -3.49 11.52
N ALA A 180 2.78 -2.19 11.67
CA ALA A 180 3.80 -1.20 11.38
C ALA A 180 4.83 -1.04 12.51
N PRO A 181 6.14 -1.14 12.20
CA PRO A 181 7.18 -0.78 13.15
C PRO A 181 7.29 0.73 13.34
N GLY A 182 6.86 1.52 12.34
CA GLY A 182 6.83 2.98 12.28
C GLY A 182 6.15 3.46 10.99
N ILE A 183 6.01 4.77 10.82
CA ILE A 183 5.40 5.42 9.62
C ILE A 183 6.23 6.62 9.10
N GLY A 184 7.45 6.82 9.63
CA GLY A 184 8.33 7.91 9.18
C GLY A 184 8.03 9.30 9.78
N VAL A 185 7.07 9.42 10.69
CA VAL A 185 6.80 10.62 11.51
C VAL A 185 6.49 10.22 12.95
N ASP A 186 6.51 11.18 13.88
CA ASP A 186 6.21 10.93 15.31
C ASP A 186 4.75 11.24 15.71
N HIS A 187 4.00 11.95 14.87
CA HIS A 187 2.59 12.28 15.10
C HIS A 187 1.80 12.31 13.78
N ALA A 188 0.52 11.95 13.82
CA ALA A 188 -0.37 11.87 12.66
C ALA A 188 -0.49 13.20 11.90
N ASP A 189 -0.48 14.34 12.61
CA ASP A 189 -0.62 15.67 12.00
C ASP A 189 0.51 16.01 11.01
N ALA A 190 1.66 15.32 11.11
CA ALA A 190 2.77 15.50 10.18
C ALA A 190 2.50 14.89 8.79
N LEU A 191 1.45 14.07 8.60
CA LEU A 191 1.15 13.38 7.33
C LEU A 191 0.27 14.21 6.38
N GLY A 192 0.39 15.54 6.39
CA GLY A 192 -0.32 16.40 5.45
C GLY A 192 -1.85 16.35 5.61
N GLY A 193 -2.31 16.05 6.83
CA GLY A 193 -3.72 16.00 7.21
C GLY A 193 -4.41 14.65 7.01
N ALA A 194 -3.79 13.65 6.37
CA ALA A 194 -4.41 12.33 6.16
C ALA A 194 -4.93 11.72 7.47
N ARG A 195 -6.09 11.06 7.44
CA ARG A 195 -6.57 10.31 8.62
C ARG A 195 -5.72 9.05 8.76
N VAL A 196 -5.20 8.79 9.95
CA VAL A 196 -4.34 7.63 10.20
C VAL A 196 -5.08 6.53 10.93
N TRP A 197 -4.99 5.32 10.40
CA TRP A 197 -5.57 4.11 10.96
C TRP A 197 -4.48 3.06 11.17
N SER A 198 -4.43 2.42 12.33
CA SER A 198 -3.36 1.46 12.65
C SER A 198 -3.88 0.16 13.21
N ALA A 199 -3.44 -0.96 12.63
CA ALA A 199 -3.66 -2.30 13.16
C ALA A 199 -2.31 -2.87 13.64
N LEU A 200 -2.22 -3.24 14.92
CA LEU A 200 -1.09 -3.98 15.46
C LEU A 200 -1.61 -5.08 16.39
N ALA A 201 -1.65 -6.32 15.89
CA ALA A 201 -2.21 -7.45 16.62
C ALA A 201 -1.37 -7.80 17.85
N PRO A 202 -1.97 -8.26 18.97
CA PRO A 202 -1.25 -8.62 20.19
C PRO A 202 -0.15 -9.68 19.98
N THR A 203 -0.35 -10.58 19.01
CA THR A 203 0.54 -11.68 18.62
C THR A 203 1.57 -11.29 17.55
N ASP A 204 1.57 -10.05 17.07
CA ASP A 204 2.53 -9.57 16.09
C ASP A 204 3.92 -9.38 16.73
N TRP A 205 4.93 -9.99 16.11
CA TRP A 205 6.32 -9.92 16.56
C TRP A 205 6.90 -8.50 16.47
N ILE A 206 6.33 -7.62 15.63
CA ILE A 206 6.69 -6.19 15.53
C ILE A 206 6.61 -5.49 16.88
N ARG A 207 5.75 -5.94 17.79
CA ARG A 207 5.65 -5.41 19.16
C ARG A 207 6.97 -5.51 19.92
N ARG A 208 7.85 -6.44 19.53
CA ARG A 208 9.18 -6.67 20.12
C ARG A 208 10.28 -5.80 19.52
N ILE A 209 10.04 -5.10 18.41
CA ILE A 209 11.04 -4.21 17.81
C ILE A 209 11.21 -2.95 18.67
N PRO A 210 12.43 -2.63 19.15
CA PRO A 210 12.70 -1.41 19.91
C PRO A 210 12.30 -0.14 19.15
N GLN A 211 11.68 0.80 19.86
CA GLN A 211 11.23 2.08 19.31
C GLN A 211 12.25 3.17 19.62
N VAL A 212 13.42 3.07 19.00
CA VAL A 212 14.52 4.02 19.20
C VAL A 212 14.64 4.91 17.97
N ARG A 213 14.71 6.22 18.20
CA ARG A 213 15.07 7.22 17.20
C ARG A 213 16.18 8.11 17.75
N VAL A 214 17.31 8.18 17.05
CA VAL A 214 18.48 9.00 17.43
C VAL A 214 18.81 9.93 16.26
N LEU A 215 18.82 11.25 16.51
CA LEU A 215 19.12 12.27 15.50
C LEU A 215 18.27 12.14 14.21
N GLY A 216 16.99 11.77 14.36
CA GLY A 216 16.06 11.55 13.25
C GLY A 216 16.06 10.12 12.69
N LEU A 217 17.11 9.33 12.96
CA LEU A 217 17.26 7.97 12.45
C LEU A 217 16.54 6.96 13.35
N GLY A 218 15.62 6.19 12.77
CA GLY A 218 14.90 5.11 13.45
C GLY A 218 13.38 5.19 13.32
N LEU A 219 12.69 4.22 13.94
CA LEU A 219 11.27 3.97 13.70
C LEU A 219 10.32 5.03 14.30
N GLY A 220 10.79 5.78 15.31
CA GLY A 220 10.00 6.82 15.98
C GLY A 220 8.87 6.24 16.83
N ARG A 221 7.83 7.03 17.06
CA ARG A 221 6.62 6.57 17.77
C ARG A 221 5.79 5.61 16.90
N ARG A 222 5.31 4.50 17.49
CA ARG A 222 4.41 3.56 16.78
C ARG A 222 3.08 4.22 16.42
N PRO A 223 2.56 4.00 15.19
CA PRO A 223 1.25 4.49 14.79
C PRO A 223 0.08 3.98 15.65
N SER A 224 0.25 2.82 16.27
CA SER A 224 -0.76 2.18 17.14
C SER A 224 -0.74 2.67 18.60
N SER A 225 0.20 3.54 18.95
CA SER A 225 0.32 4.08 20.32
C SER A 225 -0.68 5.21 20.56
N ALA A 226 -1.22 5.30 21.78
CA ALA A 226 -2.26 6.27 22.15
C ALA A 226 -1.87 7.74 21.90
N GLY A 227 -0.58 8.07 21.97
CA GLY A 227 -0.06 9.42 21.75
C GLY A 227 0.34 9.74 20.30
N PHE A 228 0.05 8.87 19.33
CA PHE A 228 0.41 9.12 17.93
C PHE A 228 -0.60 10.02 17.20
N GLY A 229 -1.85 10.08 17.66
CA GLY A 229 -2.93 10.84 16.99
C GLY A 229 -3.69 10.06 15.90
N GLY A 230 -3.41 8.75 15.75
CA GLY A 230 -4.13 7.84 14.86
C GLY A 230 -5.27 7.07 15.56
N ARG A 231 -6.06 6.35 14.78
CA ARG A 231 -7.14 5.48 15.27
C ARG A 231 -6.76 4.01 15.16
N ASN A 232 -6.91 3.26 16.24
CA ASN A 232 -6.63 1.83 16.23
C ASN A 232 -7.75 1.03 15.55
N LEU A 233 -7.37 0.05 14.73
CA LEU A 233 -8.27 -0.88 14.06
C LEU A 233 -8.40 -2.18 14.86
N PRO A 234 -9.55 -2.87 14.77
CA PRO A 234 -9.73 -4.16 15.40
C PRO A 234 -8.80 -5.21 14.77
N THR A 235 -8.34 -6.16 15.59
CA THR A 235 -7.40 -7.22 15.19
C THR A 235 -7.90 -8.63 15.54
N ASP A 236 -9.20 -8.78 15.82
CA ASP A 236 -9.82 -10.10 15.99
C ASP A 236 -9.62 -10.94 14.71
N GLY A 237 -9.20 -12.19 14.88
CA GLY A 237 -8.85 -13.09 13.79
C GLY A 237 -7.47 -12.84 13.15
N VAL A 238 -6.66 -11.92 13.68
CA VAL A 238 -5.29 -11.67 13.19
C VAL A 238 -4.28 -12.46 14.02
N ALA A 239 -3.85 -13.60 13.48
CA ALA A 239 -2.91 -14.53 14.12
C ALA A 239 -1.43 -14.21 13.85
N GLY A 240 -1.05 -12.94 13.99
CA GLY A 240 0.32 -12.46 13.80
C GLY A 240 0.50 -11.59 12.55
N HIS A 241 1.75 -11.35 12.20
CA HIS A 241 2.17 -10.26 11.31
C HIS A 241 1.55 -10.28 9.90
N ASP A 242 1.26 -11.47 9.37
CA ASP A 242 0.83 -11.64 7.98
C ASP A 242 -0.69 -11.83 7.83
N PHE A 243 -1.46 -11.67 8.92
CA PHE A 243 -2.87 -12.06 8.97
C PHE A 243 -3.88 -10.91 8.82
N TYR A 244 -3.42 -9.66 8.72
CA TYR A 244 -4.30 -8.47 8.73
C TYR A 244 -5.32 -8.42 7.58
N LEU A 245 -4.98 -8.96 6.41
CA LEU A 245 -5.86 -8.99 5.22
C LEU A 245 -6.29 -10.41 4.85
N VAL A 246 -6.31 -11.33 5.82
CA VAL A 246 -6.87 -12.68 5.63
C VAL A 246 -8.40 -12.60 5.67
N PRO A 247 -9.13 -13.32 4.79
CA PRO A 247 -10.58 -13.36 4.79
C PRO A 247 -11.14 -13.74 6.17
N GLY A 248 -12.16 -13.01 6.63
CA GLY A 248 -12.79 -13.21 7.93
C GLY A 248 -12.16 -12.42 9.09
N SER A 249 -10.94 -11.86 8.93
CA SER A 249 -10.37 -10.98 9.95
C SER A 249 -11.18 -9.69 10.11
N SER A 250 -11.25 -9.19 11.34
CA SER A 250 -11.87 -7.89 11.63
C SER A 250 -11.11 -6.74 10.99
N THR A 251 -9.78 -6.84 10.87
CA THR A 251 -8.95 -5.83 10.21
C THR A 251 -9.30 -5.71 8.72
N LEU A 252 -9.41 -6.80 7.97
CA LEU A 252 -9.81 -6.74 6.55
C LEU A 252 -11.14 -6.01 6.36
N ARG A 253 -12.12 -6.29 7.24
CA ARG A 253 -13.43 -5.63 7.22
C ARG A 253 -13.29 -4.12 7.47
N ALA A 254 -12.58 -3.74 8.53
CA ALA A 254 -12.37 -2.35 8.90
C ALA A 254 -11.61 -1.55 7.83
N VAL A 255 -10.57 -2.15 7.21
CA VAL A 255 -9.86 -1.55 6.07
C VAL A 255 -10.79 -1.35 4.90
N GLY A 256 -11.64 -2.34 4.60
CA GLY A 256 -12.67 -2.21 3.58
C GLY A 256 -13.64 -1.05 3.85
N ASP A 257 -14.08 -0.90 5.10
CA ASP A 257 -14.97 0.20 5.51
C ASP A 257 -14.31 1.57 5.38
N ILE A 258 -13.01 1.69 5.69
CA ILE A 258 -12.24 2.93 5.49
C ILE A 258 -12.18 3.29 4.01
N VAL A 259 -11.80 2.35 3.14
CA VAL A 259 -11.72 2.60 1.69
C VAL A 259 -13.08 3.04 1.13
N LEU A 260 -14.18 2.42 1.59
CA LEU A 260 -15.52 2.74 1.12
C LEU A 260 -16.08 4.05 1.68
N SER A 261 -15.71 4.43 2.91
CA SER A 261 -16.12 5.70 3.54
C SER A 261 -15.18 6.88 3.23
N GLY A 262 -14.06 6.61 2.56
CA GLY A 262 -13.15 7.64 2.05
C GLY A 262 -13.86 8.57 1.07
N GLY A 263 -13.59 9.87 1.19
CA GLY A 263 -14.00 10.90 0.24
C GLY A 263 -12.78 11.61 -0.35
N PRO A 264 -12.89 12.22 -1.53
CA PRO A 264 -11.81 13.02 -2.10
C PRO A 264 -11.45 14.19 -1.18
N ARG A 265 -10.16 14.49 -1.07
CA ARG A 265 -9.68 15.73 -0.48
C ARG A 265 -9.50 16.75 -1.58
N HIS A 266 -10.38 17.75 -1.59
CA HIS A 266 -10.14 19.00 -2.30
C HIS A 266 -9.76 20.06 -1.25
N GLU A 267 -8.70 20.84 -1.49
CA GLU A 267 -8.43 22.07 -0.73
C GLU A 267 -9.69 22.97 -0.73
N GLY A 268 -10.10 23.64 0.34
CA GLY A 268 -9.53 23.82 1.68
C GLY A 268 -10.56 24.51 2.61
N PRO A 269 -10.18 25.03 3.80
CA PRO A 269 -10.95 26.09 4.43
C PRO A 269 -10.65 27.40 3.70
N GLY A 270 -11.66 27.96 3.03
CA GLY A 270 -11.59 29.32 2.53
C GLY A 270 -11.22 30.28 3.66
N HIS A 271 -10.35 31.25 3.34
CA HIS A 271 -10.19 32.45 4.15
C HIS A 271 -11.58 33.01 4.47
N VAL A 272 -11.94 33.02 5.75
CA VAL A 272 -12.95 33.95 6.25
C VAL A 272 -12.19 35.23 6.57
N SER A 273 -12.59 36.30 5.88
CA SER A 273 -12.10 37.67 6.03
C SER A 273 -12.18 38.17 7.47
#